data_AF-A0A7F8K836-F1
#
_entry.id   AF-A0A7F8K836-F1
#
_cell.length_a   1.000
_cell.length_b   1.000
_cell.length_c   1.000
_cell.angle_alpha   90.00
_cell.angle_beta   90.00
_cell.angle_gamma   90.00
#
_symmetry.space_group_name_H-M   'P 1'
#
loop_
_entity.id
_entity.type
_entity.pdbx_description
1 polymer ?
#
loop_
_entity_poly.entity_id
_entity_poly.type
_entity_poly.pdbx_seq_one_letter_code
_entity_poly.pdbx_strand_id
1 'polypeptide(L)'
;MGTFYLHAYRLSDMPAASPGSQAPQPAVHVQGQEPLAASMLAAAPLQEQKQMLGERLFPLIQTMHSNLAGKITGMLLEIDNSELLHMLESPESLRSKVDEAVAVLQAHHAKKEAAQKVGAVAAATS
;
A
#
# COMPACT_ATOMS: atom_id res chain seq x y z
N MET A 1 -3.58 41.23 -71.70
CA MET A 1 -4.75 41.93 -71.14
C MET A 1 -5.67 40.88 -70.53
N GLY A 2 -6.05 41.03 -69.26
CA GLY A 2 -6.93 40.08 -68.53
C GLY A 2 -6.17 39.31 -67.44
N THR A 3 -6.11 39.82 -66.21
CA THR A 3 -7.00 39.48 -65.07
C THR A 3 -6.82 38.06 -64.54
N PHE A 4 -6.24 37.89 -63.35
CA PHE A 4 -7.02 37.50 -62.16
C PHE A 4 -6.21 37.57 -60.87
N TYR A 5 -6.85 38.17 -59.87
CA TYR A 5 -6.42 38.31 -58.48
C TYR A 5 -6.88 37.07 -57.69
N LEU A 6 -6.29 36.92 -56.49
CA LEU A 6 -6.83 36.18 -55.34
C LEU A 6 -6.53 34.66 -55.24
N HIS A 7 -5.41 34.35 -54.60
CA HIS A 7 -5.28 33.15 -53.79
C HIS A 7 -5.94 33.44 -52.43
N ALA A 8 -7.16 32.93 -52.20
CA ALA A 8 -7.77 32.85 -50.88
C ALA A 8 -7.88 31.36 -50.52
N TYR A 9 -6.92 30.88 -49.75
CA TYR A 9 -7.01 29.57 -49.13
C TYR A 9 -8.03 29.60 -47.98
N ARG A 10 -8.70 28.45 -47.82
CA ARG A 10 -9.29 27.93 -46.58
C ARG A 10 -10.77 28.24 -46.35
N LEU A 11 -11.61 27.55 -47.13
CA LEU A 11 -12.93 27.10 -46.67
C LEU A 11 -12.69 26.05 -45.58
N SER A 12 -12.72 26.48 -44.31
CA SER A 12 -12.70 25.57 -43.17
C SER A 12 -14.09 24.96 -43.02
N ASP A 13 -14.20 23.71 -43.43
CA ASP A 13 -15.22 22.77 -43.01
C ASP A 13 -15.37 22.79 -41.48
N MET A 14 -16.60 23.00 -41.01
CA MET A 14 -16.96 22.76 -39.62
C MET A 14 -17.28 21.27 -39.46
N PRO A 15 -16.88 20.67 -38.35
CA PRO A 15 -17.86 19.86 -37.63
C PRO A 15 -18.06 20.33 -36.20
N ALA A 16 -19.32 20.25 -35.80
CA ALA A 16 -19.83 20.46 -34.46
C ALA A 16 -19.18 19.50 -33.44
N ALA A 17 -18.81 20.03 -32.29
CA ALA A 17 -18.74 19.27 -31.04
C ALA A 17 -18.91 20.23 -29.86
N SER A 18 -20.07 20.13 -29.22
CA SER A 18 -20.41 20.77 -27.96
C SER A 18 -19.51 20.22 -26.84
N PRO A 19 -18.91 21.03 -25.96
CA PRO A 19 -18.58 20.58 -24.63
C PRO A 19 -19.78 20.85 -23.72
N GLY A 20 -20.80 20.00 -23.85
CA GLY A 20 -21.74 19.76 -22.76
C GLY A 20 -21.05 18.85 -21.75
N SER A 21 -21.01 19.29 -20.49
CA SER A 21 -21.00 18.40 -19.32
C SER A 21 -19.83 17.40 -19.22
N GLN A 22 -18.70 17.83 -18.67
CA GLN A 22 -17.99 16.95 -17.74
C GLN A 22 -17.97 17.65 -16.38
N ALA A 23 -18.72 17.05 -15.48
CA ALA A 23 -18.83 17.41 -14.07
C ALA A 23 -17.43 17.65 -13.47
N PRO A 24 -17.33 18.48 -12.42
CA PRO A 24 -16.21 18.34 -11.50
C PRO A 24 -16.31 16.91 -10.99
N GLN A 25 -15.46 16.02 -11.48
CA GLN A 25 -15.18 14.81 -10.73
C GLN A 25 -14.61 15.35 -9.42
N PRO A 26 -15.25 15.13 -8.26
CA PRO A 26 -14.52 15.19 -7.03
C PRO A 26 -13.57 14.02 -7.15
N ALA A 27 -12.41 14.26 -7.76
CA ALA A 27 -11.22 13.61 -7.29
C ALA A 27 -11.20 13.98 -5.81
N VAL A 28 -11.73 13.07 -5.00
CA VAL A 28 -11.38 12.90 -3.61
C VAL A 28 -9.89 12.55 -3.60
N HIS A 29 -9.07 13.51 -4.03
CA HIS A 29 -7.69 13.62 -3.65
C HIS A 29 -7.73 13.88 -2.15
N VAL A 30 -7.84 12.78 -1.40
CA VAL A 30 -7.28 12.72 -0.06
C VAL A 30 -5.79 13.01 -0.26
N GLN A 31 -5.47 14.29 -0.10
CA GLN A 31 -4.14 14.85 -0.07
C GLN A 31 -3.31 13.99 0.90
N GLY A 32 -2.40 13.17 0.38
CA GLY A 32 -1.42 12.44 1.19
C GLY A 32 -1.47 10.91 1.17
N GLN A 33 -2.37 10.28 0.41
CA GLN A 33 -2.23 8.85 0.12
C GLN A 33 -2.06 8.69 -1.39
N GLU A 34 -0.81 8.77 -1.85
CA GLU A 34 -0.49 8.21 -3.16
C GLU A 34 -1.00 6.76 -3.17
N PRO A 35 -1.84 6.37 -4.16
CA PRO A 35 -2.09 4.96 -4.37
C PRO A 35 -0.71 4.33 -4.55
N LEU A 36 -0.44 3.19 -3.90
CA LEU A 36 0.77 2.43 -4.21
C LEU A 36 0.73 2.13 -5.70
N ALA A 37 1.36 2.97 -6.52
CA ALA A 37 1.44 2.72 -7.94
C ALA A 37 2.31 1.48 -8.02
N ALA A 38 1.74 0.36 -8.43
CA ALA A 38 2.49 -0.88 -8.62
C ALA A 38 3.77 -0.66 -9.45
N SER A 39 3.80 0.38 -10.29
CA SER A 39 4.99 0.87 -11.00
C SER A 39 6.09 1.47 -10.11
N MET A 40 5.75 2.21 -9.05
CA MET A 40 6.73 2.68 -8.03
C MET A 40 7.22 1.48 -7.21
N LEU A 41 6.31 0.58 -6.85
CA LEU A 41 6.61 -0.65 -6.14
C LEU A 41 7.61 -1.52 -6.94
N ALA A 42 7.36 -1.72 -8.23
CA ALA A 42 8.21 -2.54 -9.11
C ALA A 42 9.58 -1.91 -9.41
N ALA A 43 9.71 -0.59 -9.36
CA ALA A 43 10.99 0.11 -9.55
C ALA A 43 11.84 0.15 -8.27
N ALA A 44 11.22 -0.03 -7.11
CA ALA A 44 11.87 0.03 -5.81
C ALA A 44 12.61 -1.28 -5.46
N PRO A 45 13.72 -1.21 -4.70
CA PRO A 45 14.41 -2.40 -4.21
C PRO A 45 13.49 -3.23 -3.30
N LEU A 46 13.73 -4.55 -3.25
CA LEU A 46 12.85 -5.54 -2.59
C LEU A 46 12.52 -5.20 -1.12
N GLN A 47 13.47 -4.57 -0.42
CA GLN A 47 13.29 -4.10 0.95
C GLN A 47 12.31 -2.92 1.07
N GLU A 48 12.36 -1.98 0.13
CA GLU A 48 11.45 -0.83 0.09
C GLU A 48 10.04 -1.27 -0.37
N GLN A 49 9.97 -2.28 -1.24
CA GLN A 49 8.74 -2.99 -1.61
C GLN A 49 7.98 -3.49 -0.37
N LYS A 50 8.69 -4.20 0.52
CA LYS A 50 8.15 -4.67 1.80
C LYS A 50 7.78 -3.54 2.73
N GLN A 51 8.60 -2.49 2.79
CA GLN A 51 8.29 -1.29 3.60
C GLN A 51 6.95 -0.67 3.19
N MET A 52 6.74 -0.44 1.89
CA MET A 52 5.52 0.13 1.32
C MET A 52 4.28 -0.76 1.53
N LEU A 53 4.42 -2.08 1.36
CA LEU A 53 3.35 -3.05 1.68
C LEU A 53 2.99 -2.98 3.17
N GLY A 54 4.01 -2.88 4.03
CA GLY A 54 3.85 -2.74 5.47
C GLY A 54 3.07 -1.50 5.86
N GLU A 55 3.34 -0.35 5.23
CA GLU A 55 2.60 0.89 5.47
C GLU A 55 1.11 0.82 5.10
N ARG A 56 0.72 -0.09 4.19
CA ARG A 56 -0.69 -0.33 3.88
C ARG A 56 -1.32 -1.38 4.79
N LEU A 57 -0.59 -2.44 5.12
CA LEU A 57 -1.07 -3.49 6.01
C LEU A 57 -1.19 -3.03 7.45
N PHE A 58 -0.29 -2.18 7.92
CA PHE A 58 -0.23 -1.70 9.30
C PHE A 58 -1.54 -1.07 9.79
N PRO A 59 -2.17 -0.09 9.11
CA PRO A 59 -3.44 0.47 9.56
C PRO A 59 -4.58 -0.56 9.58
N LEU A 60 -4.59 -1.50 8.62
CA LEU A 60 -5.60 -2.58 8.58
C LEU A 60 -5.44 -3.56 9.75
N ILE A 61 -4.20 -3.88 10.12
CA ILE A 61 -3.92 -4.74 11.28
C ILE A 61 -4.16 -3.96 12.57
N GLN A 62 -3.85 -2.66 12.60
CA GLN A 62 -4.02 -1.81 13.78
C GLN A 62 -5.48 -1.64 14.19
N THR A 63 -6.42 -1.64 13.23
CA THR A 63 -7.86 -1.61 13.55
C THR A 63 -8.33 -2.91 14.22
N MET A 64 -7.69 -4.05 13.93
CA MET A 64 -7.99 -5.35 14.55
C MET A 64 -7.22 -5.58 15.86
N HIS A 65 -5.91 -5.35 15.86
CA HIS A 65 -4.99 -5.66 16.95
C HIS A 65 -3.97 -4.55 17.18
N SER A 66 -4.40 -3.39 17.69
CA SER A 66 -3.54 -2.20 17.83
C SER A 66 -2.28 -2.41 18.67
N ASN A 67 -2.36 -3.24 19.72
CA ASN A 67 -1.23 -3.52 20.62
C ASN A 67 -0.13 -4.38 19.95
N LEU A 68 -0.52 -5.30 19.08
CA LEU A 68 0.39 -6.25 18.43
C LEU A 68 0.66 -5.89 16.97
N ALA A 69 0.03 -4.85 16.42
CA ALA A 69 0.06 -4.50 15.01
C ALA A 69 1.48 -4.37 14.45
N GLY A 70 2.41 -3.73 15.17
CA GLY A 70 3.79 -3.61 14.71
C GLY A 70 4.50 -4.97 14.60
N LYS A 71 4.30 -5.87 15.57
CA LYS A 71 4.91 -7.21 15.56
C LYS A 71 4.27 -8.11 14.52
N ILE A 72 2.94 -8.08 14.41
CA ILE A 72 2.17 -8.84 13.42
C ILE A 72 2.58 -8.38 12.02
N THR A 73 2.56 -7.07 11.75
CA THR A 73 2.98 -6.51 10.45
C THR A 73 4.42 -6.92 10.14
N GLY A 74 5.34 -6.83 11.11
CA GLY A 74 6.72 -7.28 10.93
C GLY A 74 6.85 -8.76 10.56
N MET A 75 6.07 -9.64 11.19
CA MET A 75 6.03 -11.07 10.85
C MET A 75 5.39 -11.35 9.49
N LEU A 76 4.30 -10.65 9.17
CA LEU A 76 3.65 -10.77 7.86
C LEU A 76 4.58 -10.29 6.75
N LEU A 77 5.37 -9.24 7.00
CA LEU A 77 6.39 -8.77 6.06
C LEU A 77 7.50 -9.77 5.78
N GLU A 78 7.59 -10.90 6.51
CA GLU A 78 8.52 -11.98 6.16
C GLU A 78 7.99 -12.85 5.00
N ILE A 79 6.68 -12.82 4.73
CA ILE A 79 6.01 -13.55 3.65
C ILE A 79 6.35 -12.91 2.28
N ASP A 80 6.09 -13.62 1.18
CA ASP A 80 6.27 -13.14 -0.19
C ASP A 80 5.36 -11.95 -0.55
N ASN A 81 5.87 -11.06 -1.40
CA ASN A 81 5.14 -9.85 -1.82
C ASN A 81 3.82 -10.17 -2.52
N SER A 82 3.75 -11.27 -3.27
CA SER A 82 2.52 -11.73 -3.92
C SER A 82 1.42 -12.09 -2.92
N GLU A 83 1.78 -12.74 -1.81
CA GLU A 83 0.83 -13.03 -0.74
C GLU A 83 0.38 -11.76 -0.02
N LEU A 84 1.32 -10.84 0.26
CA LEU A 84 0.98 -9.56 0.89
C LEU A 84 0.03 -8.71 0.05
N LEU A 85 0.19 -8.73 -1.28
CA LEU A 85 -0.75 -8.09 -2.21
C LEU A 85 -2.13 -8.76 -2.15
N HIS A 86 -2.17 -10.09 -2.20
CA HIS A 86 -3.43 -10.82 -2.11
C HIS A 86 -4.17 -10.56 -0.79
N MET A 87 -3.45 -10.39 0.32
CA MET A 87 -4.02 -10.01 1.62
C MET A 87 -4.56 -8.56 1.63
N LEU A 88 -3.98 -7.65 0.86
CA LEU A 88 -4.51 -6.30 0.70
C LEU A 88 -5.80 -6.30 -0.14
N GLU A 89 -5.90 -7.21 -1.10
CA GLU A 89 -7.10 -7.38 -1.93
C GLU A 89 -8.21 -8.18 -1.22
N SER A 90 -7.83 -9.06 -0.30
CA SER A 90 -8.74 -9.98 0.40
C SER A 90 -8.68 -9.81 1.94
N PRO A 91 -9.69 -9.13 2.55
CA PRO A 91 -9.71 -8.90 4.00
C PRO A 91 -9.84 -10.21 4.80
N GLU A 92 -10.45 -11.25 4.23
CA GLU A 92 -10.54 -12.57 4.84
C GLU A 92 -9.17 -13.23 4.97
N SER A 93 -8.36 -13.17 3.91
CA SER A 93 -6.98 -13.68 3.89
C SER A 93 -6.11 -12.93 4.91
N LEU A 94 -6.24 -11.60 4.96
CA LEU A 94 -5.55 -10.78 5.96
C LEU A 94 -5.88 -11.24 7.37
N ARG A 95 -7.17 -11.37 7.70
CA ARG A 95 -7.63 -11.75 9.03
C ARG A 95 -7.12 -13.14 9.43
N SER A 96 -7.16 -14.13 8.53
CA SER A 96 -6.67 -15.48 8.81
C SER A 96 -5.18 -15.49 9.14
N LYS A 97 -4.36 -14.76 8.36
CA LYS A 97 -2.92 -14.65 8.63
C LYS A 97 -2.62 -13.86 9.91
N VAL A 98 -3.40 -12.84 10.19
CA VAL A 98 -3.27 -12.06 11.44
C VAL A 98 -3.52 -12.96 12.65
N ASP A 99 -4.55 -13.81 12.62
CA ASP A 99 -4.85 -14.76 13.71
C ASP A 99 -3.69 -15.76 13.93
N GLU A 100 -3.16 -16.34 12.85
CA GLU A 100 -1.99 -17.22 12.92
C GLU A 100 -0.76 -16.50 13.48
N ALA A 101 -0.47 -15.29 13.01
CA ALA A 101 0.65 -14.49 13.51
C ALA A 101 0.47 -14.13 14.99
N VAL A 102 -0.76 -13.83 15.44
CA VAL A 102 -1.08 -13.59 16.85
C VAL A 102 -0.84 -14.85 17.69
N ALA A 103 -1.26 -16.02 17.23
CA ALA A 103 -1.01 -17.28 17.92
C ALA A 103 0.50 -17.57 18.05
N VAL A 104 1.26 -17.38 16.97
CA VAL A 104 2.72 -17.54 16.98
C VAL A 104 3.37 -16.53 17.92
N LEU A 105 2.98 -15.26 17.86
CA LEU A 105 3.52 -14.22 18.76
C LEU A 105 3.26 -14.55 20.22
N GLN A 106 2.07 -15.02 20.58
CA GLN A 106 1.75 -15.42 21.97
C GLN A 106 2.61 -16.60 22.42
N ALA A 107 2.75 -17.63 21.59
CA ALA A 107 3.64 -18.77 21.87
C ALA A 107 5.11 -18.33 22.04
N HIS A 108 5.56 -17.40 21.21
CA HIS A 108 6.93 -16.89 21.27
C HIS A 108 7.15 -15.93 22.45
N HIS A 109 6.15 -15.13 22.84
CA HIS A 109 6.24 -14.22 23.99
C HIS A 109 6.36 -15.01 25.29
N ALA A 110 5.51 -16.01 25.49
CA ALA A 110 5.57 -16.89 26.67
C ALA A 110 6.95 -17.55 26.81
N LYS A 111 7.57 -17.92 25.68
CA LYS A 111 8.92 -18.49 25.66
C LYS A 111 10.02 -17.44 25.89
N LYS A 112 9.87 -16.22 25.36
CA LYS A 112 10.87 -15.14 25.45
C LYS A 112 10.90 -14.49 26.85
N GLU A 113 9.77 -14.37 27.52
CA GLU A 113 9.70 -13.88 28.91
C GLU A 113 10.35 -14.86 29.89
N ALA A 114 10.21 -16.17 29.66
CA ALA A 114 10.93 -17.20 30.43
C ALA A 114 12.45 -17.13 30.23
N ALA A 115 12.92 -16.83 29.01
CA ALA A 115 14.35 -16.71 28.71
C ALA A 115 14.98 -15.42 29.27
N GLN A 116 14.23 -14.31 29.30
CA GLN A 116 14.74 -13.02 29.81
C GLN A 116 14.87 -13.00 31.34
N LYS A 117 14.08 -13.80 32.06
CA LYS A 117 14.21 -13.92 33.53
C LYS A 117 15.43 -14.73 34.00
N VAL A 118 16.02 -15.57 33.14
CA VAL A 118 17.19 -16.39 33.49
C VAL A 118 18.50 -15.61 33.36
N GLY A 119 18.59 -14.66 32.42
CA GLY A 119 19.79 -13.84 32.22
C GLY A 119 20.03 -12.79 33.32
N ALA A 120 18.97 -12.25 33.93
CA ALA A 120 19.09 -11.22 34.97
C ALA A 120 19.51 -11.78 36.35
N VAL A 121 19.22 -13.05 36.65
CA VAL A 121 19.59 -13.67 37.95
C VAL A 121 21.07 -14.02 38.01
N ALA A 122 21.72 -14.30 36.88
CA ALA A 122 23.14 -14.66 36.85
C ALA A 122 24.10 -13.45 37.04
N ALA A 123 23.65 -12.23 36.71
CA ALA A 123 24.50 -11.03 36.80
C ALA A 123 24.49 -10.34 38.18
N ALA A 124 23.60 -10.72 39.09
CA ALA A 124 23.44 -10.08 40.41
C ALA A 124 24.07 -10.88 41.57
N THR A 125 24.93 -11.86 41.29
CA THR A 125 25.63 -12.68 42.32
C THR A 125 27.15 -12.70 42.10
N SER A 126 27.74 -11.59 41.65
CA SER A 126 29.20 -11.42 41.59
C SER A 126 29.63 -10.10 42.20
#